data_AF-A0A810QE22-F1
#
_entry.id   AF-A0A810QE22-F1
#
_cell.length_a   1.000
_cell.length_b   1.000
_cell.length_c   1.000
_cell.angle_alpha   90.00
_cell.angle_beta   90.00
_cell.angle_gamma   90.00
#
_symmetry.space_group_name_H-M   'P 1'
#
loop_
_entity.id
_entity.type
_entity.pdbx_description
1 polymer ?
#
loop_
_entity_poly.entity_id
_entity_poly.type
_entity_poly.pdbx_seq_one_letter_code
_entity_poly.pdbx_strand_id
1 'polypeptide(L)'
;MKEREFTVMAGTQEERNQVISKIREIVSNEKFKLDAYYFCGFPSGTPNEKLLKACERYLETLDRSEEPDRGVTDEMLAELENTLARKSKAADNLVNNDADIQAVLDHRELLIQG
;
A
#
# COMPACT_ATOMS: atom_id res chain seq x y z
N MET A 1 -8.43 -24.60 25.68
CA MET A 1 -7.44 -24.52 24.58
C MET A 1 -8.01 -23.78 23.36
N LYS A 2 -9.30 -23.96 23.00
CA LYS A 2 -9.97 -23.22 21.89
C LYS A 2 -9.99 -21.69 22.00
N GLU A 3 -10.02 -21.12 23.20
CA GLU A 3 -10.15 -19.67 23.38
C GLU A 3 -8.88 -18.90 23.01
N ARG A 4 -7.68 -19.49 23.16
CA ARG A 4 -6.42 -18.82 22.85
C ARG A 4 -6.13 -18.78 21.34
N GLU A 5 -6.51 -19.80 20.59
CA GLU A 5 -6.37 -19.81 19.13
C GLU A 5 -7.28 -18.75 18.46
N PHE A 6 -8.50 -18.56 18.97
CA PHE A 6 -9.44 -17.59 18.41
C PHE A 6 -8.98 -16.12 18.60
N THR A 7 -8.38 -15.80 19.75
CA THR A 7 -7.83 -14.46 20.01
C THR A 7 -6.61 -14.16 19.15
N VAL A 8 -5.74 -15.15 18.91
CA VAL A 8 -4.54 -14.96 18.09
C VAL A 8 -4.90 -14.74 16.61
N MET A 9 -5.86 -15.53 16.07
CA MET A 9 -6.33 -15.35 14.69
C MET A 9 -7.06 -14.03 14.45
N ALA A 10 -7.83 -13.55 15.44
CA ALA A 10 -8.49 -12.25 15.38
C ALA A 10 -7.48 -11.08 15.39
N GLY A 11 -6.41 -11.20 16.18
CA GLY A 11 -5.32 -10.22 16.19
C GLY A 11 -4.63 -10.08 14.83
N THR A 12 -4.26 -11.21 14.22
CA THR A 12 -3.61 -11.21 12.90
C THR A 12 -4.49 -10.66 11.78
N GLN A 13 -5.81 -10.85 11.86
CA GLN A 13 -6.74 -10.29 10.87
C GLN A 13 -6.89 -8.77 11.04
N GLU A 14 -6.93 -8.27 12.28
CA GLU A 14 -6.97 -6.83 12.56
C GLU A 14 -5.69 -6.14 12.08
N GLU A 15 -4.53 -6.73 12.35
CA GLU A 15 -3.23 -6.24 11.86
C GLU A 15 -3.17 -6.24 10.33
N ARG A 16 -3.63 -7.31 9.66
CA ARG A 16 -3.74 -7.36 8.20
C ARG A 16 -4.63 -6.24 7.67
N ASN A 17 -5.76 -5.99 8.30
CA ASN A 17 -6.68 -4.91 7.91
C ASN A 17 -6.04 -3.52 8.07
N GLN A 18 -5.20 -3.31 9.09
CA GLN A 18 -4.44 -2.07 9.26
C GLN A 18 -3.42 -1.89 8.13
N VAL A 19 -2.72 -2.95 7.72
CA VAL A 19 -1.80 -2.90 6.57
C VAL A 19 -2.56 -2.59 5.28
N ILE A 20 -3.73 -3.21 5.06
CA ILE A 20 -4.59 -2.91 3.90
C ILE A 20 -5.07 -1.44 3.93
N SER A 21 -5.39 -0.89 5.10
CA SER A 21 -5.74 0.53 5.25
C SER A 21 -4.62 1.43 4.75
N LYS A 22 -3.37 1.12 5.09
CA LYS A 22 -2.20 1.88 4.60
C LYS A 22 -2.04 1.80 3.08
N ILE A 23 -2.30 0.64 2.48
CA ILE A 23 -2.31 0.48 1.01
C ILE A 23 -3.37 1.40 0.38
N ARG A 24 -4.55 1.52 1.00
CA ARG A 24 -5.60 2.45 0.56
C ARG A 24 -5.19 3.92 0.70
N GLU A 25 -4.49 4.28 1.77
CA GLU A 25 -3.94 5.63 1.96
C GLU A 25 -2.91 5.97 0.88
N ILE A 26 -2.01 5.04 0.56
CA ILE A 26 -1.04 5.20 -0.53
C ILE A 26 -1.74 5.46 -1.86
N VAL A 27 -2.78 4.68 -2.19
CA VAL A 27 -3.59 4.89 -3.40
C VAL A 27 -4.25 6.26 -3.40
N SER A 28 -4.84 6.69 -2.28
CA SER A 28 -5.48 8.01 -2.16
C SER A 28 -4.47 9.13 -2.39
N ASN A 29 -3.28 9.02 -1.80
CA ASN A 29 -2.20 9.98 -1.92
C ASN A 29 -1.65 10.06 -3.36
N GLU A 30 -1.44 8.93 -4.03
CA GLU A 30 -0.98 8.91 -5.43
C GLU A 30 -2.04 9.43 -6.41
N LYS A 31 -3.33 9.14 -6.17
CA LYS A 31 -4.45 9.76 -6.92
C LYS A 31 -4.49 11.26 -6.73
N PHE A 32 -4.36 11.73 -5.48
CA PHE A 32 -4.30 13.16 -5.19
C PHE A 32 -3.14 13.85 -5.92
N LYS A 33 -1.94 13.25 -5.93
CA LYS A 33 -0.80 13.77 -6.71
C LYS A 33 -1.09 13.78 -8.20
N LEU A 34 -1.74 12.74 -8.73
CA LEU A 34 -2.10 12.65 -10.14
C LEU A 34 -3.10 13.74 -10.53
N ASP A 35 -4.18 13.91 -9.76
CA ASP A 35 -5.16 14.97 -9.97
C ASP A 35 -4.51 16.36 -9.85
N ALA A 36 -3.72 16.61 -8.80
CA ALA A 36 -3.02 17.88 -8.62
C ALA A 36 -2.06 18.17 -9.80
N TYR A 37 -1.35 17.16 -10.29
CA TYR A 37 -0.49 17.25 -11.47
C TYR A 37 -1.27 17.69 -12.71
N TYR A 38 -2.44 17.09 -12.96
CA TYR A 38 -3.29 17.41 -14.12
C TYR A 38 -4.00 18.77 -13.99
N PHE A 39 -4.49 19.13 -12.81
CA PHE A 39 -5.32 20.32 -12.62
C PHE A 39 -4.53 21.58 -12.25
N CYS A 40 -3.41 21.46 -11.54
CA CYS A 40 -2.74 22.60 -10.88
C CYS A 40 -1.26 22.79 -11.26
N GLY A 41 -0.69 21.96 -12.14
CA GLY A 41 0.77 21.92 -12.30
C GLY A 41 1.42 21.29 -11.07
N PHE A 42 2.70 21.49 -10.80
CA PHE A 42 3.48 20.62 -9.90
C PHE A 42 3.81 21.19 -8.49
N PRO A 43 2.86 21.36 -7.55
CA PRO A 43 3.17 21.73 -6.17
C PRO A 43 3.24 20.53 -5.20
N SER A 44 2.74 19.34 -5.57
CA SER A 44 2.55 18.20 -4.64
C SER A 44 3.45 16.98 -4.90
N GLY A 45 4.38 17.04 -5.86
CA GLY A 45 5.28 15.94 -6.23
C GLY A 45 4.83 15.12 -7.45
N THR A 46 5.72 14.27 -7.99
CA THR A 46 5.40 13.45 -9.17
C THR A 46 4.50 12.31 -8.74
N PRO A 47 3.37 12.07 -9.42
CA PRO A 47 2.63 10.82 -9.21
C PRO A 47 3.48 9.62 -9.62
N ASN A 48 3.41 8.56 -8.82
CA ASN A 48 3.96 7.25 -9.12
C ASN A 48 2.84 6.34 -9.63
N GLU A 49 2.53 6.47 -10.91
CA GLU A 49 1.47 5.69 -11.56
C GLU A 49 1.70 4.17 -11.51
N LYS A 50 2.96 3.72 -11.41
CA LYS A 50 3.25 2.28 -11.30
C LYS A 50 2.88 1.75 -9.91
N LEU A 51 3.29 2.46 -8.86
CA LEU A 51 2.88 2.15 -7.50
C LEU A 51 1.35 2.18 -7.36
N LEU A 52 0.72 3.23 -7.89
CA LEU A 52 -0.74 3.36 -7.89
C LEU A 52 -1.41 2.13 -8.51
N LYS A 53 -1.03 1.75 -9.73
CA LYS A 53 -1.61 0.59 -10.43
C LYS A 53 -1.39 -0.72 -9.69
N ALA A 54 -0.20 -0.93 -9.13
CA ALA A 54 0.11 -2.16 -8.40
C ALA A 54 -0.73 -2.29 -7.12
N CYS A 55 -0.88 -1.19 -6.36
CA CYS A 55 -1.74 -1.15 -5.17
C CYS A 55 -3.23 -1.29 -5.52
N GLU A 56 -3.71 -0.64 -6.59
CA GLU A 56 -5.10 -0.79 -7.03
C GLU A 56 -5.40 -2.23 -7.44
N ARG A 57 -4.51 -2.88 -8.19
CA ARG A 57 -4.67 -4.28 -8.58
C ARG A 57 -4.80 -5.20 -7.38
N TYR A 58 -3.97 -5.01 -6.35
CA TYR A 58 -4.04 -5.77 -5.10
C TYR A 58 -5.39 -5.56 -4.38
N LEU A 59 -5.86 -4.31 -4.28
CA LEU A 59 -7.13 -3.98 -3.64
C LEU A 59 -8.34 -4.50 -4.43
N GLU A 60 -8.31 -4.42 -5.76
CA GLU A 60 -9.37 -4.94 -6.63
C GLU A 60 -9.58 -6.45 -6.46
N THR A 61 -8.52 -7.23 -6.24
CA THR A 61 -8.64 -8.66 -5.93
C THR A 61 -9.34 -8.87 -4.60
N LEU A 62 -8.97 -8.11 -3.56
CA LEU A 62 -9.63 -8.17 -2.26
C LEU A 62 -11.10 -7.75 -2.31
N ASP A 63 -11.45 -6.70 -3.08
CA ASP A 63 -12.83 -6.23 -3.24
C ASP A 63 -13.71 -7.26 -3.97
N ARG A 64 -13.11 -8.15 -4.78
CA ARG A 64 -13.79 -9.32 -5.37
C ARG A 64 -13.97 -10.48 -4.39
N SER A 65 -13.59 -10.30 -3.13
CA SER A 65 -13.54 -11.37 -2.11
C SER A 65 -12.60 -12.52 -2.50
N GLU A 66 -11.60 -12.22 -3.33
CA GLU A 66 -10.55 -13.15 -3.75
C GLU A 66 -9.27 -12.82 -2.96
N GLU A 67 -8.49 -13.85 -2.60
CA GLU A 67 -7.15 -13.59 -2.05
C GLU A 67 -6.20 -13.25 -3.19
N PRO A 68 -5.44 -12.14 -3.10
CA PRO A 68 -4.47 -11.77 -4.12
C PRO A 68 -3.44 -12.87 -4.27
N ASP A 69 -3.30 -13.37 -5.50
CA ASP A 69 -2.27 -14.35 -5.82
C ASP A 69 -0.88 -13.80 -5.47
N ARG A 70 0.04 -14.70 -5.12
CA ARG A 70 1.42 -14.35 -4.77
C ARG A 70 2.09 -13.43 -5.78
N GLY A 71 1.79 -13.57 -7.08
CA GLY A 71 2.31 -12.69 -8.13
C GLY A 71 1.81 -11.25 -8.04
N VAL A 72 0.54 -11.04 -7.66
CA VAL A 72 -0.05 -9.69 -7.47
C VAL A 72 0.56 -9.04 -6.22
N THR A 73 0.67 -9.80 -5.13
CA THR A 73 1.29 -9.32 -3.89
C THR A 73 2.76 -8.98 -4.09
N ASP A 74 3.54 -9.83 -4.77
CA ASP A 74 4.96 -9.60 -5.05
C ASP A 74 5.18 -8.38 -5.96
N GLU A 75 4.35 -8.21 -7.00
CA GLU A 75 4.38 -7.02 -7.87
C GLU A 75 4.14 -5.73 -7.07
N MET A 76 3.15 -5.72 -6.17
CA MET A 76 2.88 -4.58 -5.30
C MET A 76 4.04 -4.30 -4.34
N LEU A 77 4.59 -5.32 -3.68
CA LEU A 77 5.71 -5.19 -2.76
C LEU A 77 6.97 -4.67 -3.47
N ALA A 78 7.24 -5.15 -4.68
CA ALA A 78 8.38 -4.70 -5.48
C ALA A 78 8.28 -3.20 -5.83
N GLU A 79 7.09 -2.70 -6.18
CA GLU A 79 6.89 -1.28 -6.46
C GLU A 79 6.96 -0.41 -5.19
N LEU A 80 6.52 -0.92 -4.04
CA LEU A 80 6.70 -0.29 -2.73
C LEU A 80 8.20 -0.14 -2.40
N GLU A 81 8.98 -1.22 -2.55
CA GLU A 81 10.44 -1.20 -2.36
C GLU A 81 11.13 -0.25 -3.36
N ASN A 82 10.70 -0.26 -4.63
CA ASN A 82 11.23 0.63 -5.66
C ASN A 82 11.00 2.11 -5.30
N THR A 83 9.84 2.42 -4.72
CA THR A 83 9.47 3.77 -4.33
C THR A 83 10.36 4.30 -3.21
N LEU A 84 10.62 3.51 -2.17
CA LEU A 84 11.57 3.92 -1.11
C LEU A 84 13.02 4.01 -1.62
N ALA A 85 13.43 3.07 -2.49
CA ALA A 85 14.76 3.06 -3.07
C ALA A 85 15.02 4.28 -3.97
N ARG A 86 13.98 4.72 -4.69
CA ARG A 86 13.95 6.02 -5.36
C ARG A 86 13.78 7.10 -4.30
N LYS A 87 14.84 7.38 -3.54
CA LYS A 87 14.88 8.48 -2.55
C LYS A 87 14.12 9.68 -3.11
N SER A 88 12.93 9.91 -2.59
CA SER A 88 12.14 11.03 -3.03
C SER A 88 12.92 12.27 -2.61
N LYS A 89 13.32 13.13 -3.56
CA LYS A 89 13.84 14.48 -3.25
C LYS A 89 12.75 15.38 -2.61
N ALA A 90 11.64 14.78 -2.20
CA ALA A 90 10.44 15.36 -1.62
C ALA A 90 10.61 15.70 -0.13
N ALA A 91 11.71 16.32 0.26
CA ALA A 91 11.84 16.86 1.61
C ALA A 91 10.81 17.97 1.91
N ASP A 92 9.94 18.34 0.94
CA ASP A 92 8.99 19.45 1.05
C ASP A 92 7.64 19.21 0.32
N ASN A 93 7.26 17.97 -0.01
CA ASN A 93 5.98 17.72 -0.70
C ASN A 93 4.82 17.56 0.29
N LEU A 94 3.68 18.18 -0.02
CA LEU A 94 2.43 18.18 0.77
C LEU A 94 1.92 16.78 1.15
N VAL A 95 2.27 15.75 0.36
CA VAL A 95 1.85 14.36 0.55
C VAL A 95 3.05 13.43 0.32
N ASN A 96 3.53 12.76 1.37
CA ASN A 96 4.60 11.75 1.31
C ASN A 96 4.06 10.38 1.76
N ASN A 97 4.35 9.34 0.97
CA ASN A 97 3.96 7.97 1.23
C ASN A 97 5.05 7.14 1.95
N ASP A 98 6.27 7.66 2.15
CA ASP A 98 7.41 6.87 2.64
C ASP A 98 7.12 6.14 3.96
N ALA A 99 6.46 6.80 4.91
CA ALA A 99 6.12 6.21 6.21
C ALA A 99 5.10 5.06 6.08
N ASP A 100 4.08 5.24 5.25
CA ASP A 100 3.05 4.22 5.03
C ASP A 100 3.59 3.06 4.21
N ILE A 101 4.41 3.34 3.19
CA ILE A 101 5.12 2.33 2.40
C ILE A 101 6.03 1.50 3.33
N GLN A 102 6.80 2.15 4.21
CA GLN A 102 7.67 1.44 5.14
C GLN A 102 6.88 0.55 6.09
N ALA A 103 5.74 1.02 6.60
CA ALA A 103 4.88 0.22 7.47
C ALA A 103 4.26 -0.98 6.74
N VAL A 104 3.87 -0.84 5.46
CA VAL A 104 3.40 -1.98 4.66
C VAL A 104 4.51 -3.02 4.46
N LEU A 105 5.74 -2.56 4.20
CA LEU A 105 6.89 -3.46 3.99
C LEU A 105 7.34 -4.18 5.27
N ASP A 106 7.27 -3.51 6.43
CA ASP A 106 7.59 -4.10 7.75
C ASP A 106 6.63 -5.26 8.09
N HIS A 107 5.38 -5.17 7.64
CA HIS A 107 4.33 -6.15 7.89
C HIS A 107 3.93 -6.96 6.64
N ARG A 108 4.81 -7.04 5.63
CA ARG A 108 4.52 -7.72 4.34
C ARG A 108 4.12 -9.19 4.49
N GLU A 109 4.56 -9.84 5.55
CA GLU A 109 4.19 -11.23 5.87
C GLU A 109 2.68 -11.42 6.08
N LEU A 110 1.97 -10.38 6.54
CA LEU A 110 0.51 -10.40 6.69
C LEU A 110 -0.25 -10.35 5.35
N LEU A 111 0.45 -10.04 4.26
CA LEU A 111 -0.11 -9.93 2.90
C LEU A 111 0.20 -11.16 2.03
N ILE A 112 1.17 -11.96 2.44
CA ILE A 112 1.64 -13.15 1.69
C ILE A 112 0.91 -14.43 2.18
N GLN A 113 0.07 -14.33 3.20
CA GLN A 113 -0.76 -15.45 3.65
C GLN A 113 -1.91 -15.71 2.66
N GLY A 114 -1.62 -16.62 1.72
CA GLY A 114 -2.52 -17.30 0.79
C GLY A 114 -1.92 -18.65 0.42
#